data_AF-A0A327K4Q2-F1
#
_entry.id   AF-A0A327K4Q2-F1
#
_cell.length_a   1.000
_cell.length_b   1.000
_cell.length_c   1.000
_cell.angle_alpha   90.00
_cell.angle_beta   90.00
_cell.angle_gamma   90.00
#
_symmetry.space_group_name_H-M   'P 1'
#
loop_
_entity.id
_entity.type
_entity.pdbx_description
1 polymer ?
#
loop_
_entity_poly.entity_id
_entity_poly.type
_entity_poly.pdbx_seq_one_letter_code
_entity_poly.pdbx_strand_id
1 'polypeptide(L)'
;MTTLFKIVTVKDEIVIGLSDAELDALGGRDAGAVARALKTRGELTAWQYAVRKAATGELEQAPRQKVGLLAHESLRVEPYPTPLAVRSHD
;
A
#
# COMPACT_ATOMS: atom_id res chain seq x y z
N MET A 1 -3.15 12.86 -0.82
CA MET A 1 -1.86 12.32 -0.35
C MET A 1 -1.87 10.81 -0.55
N THR A 2 -0.69 10.16 -0.67
CA THR A 2 -0.59 8.70 -0.68
C THR A 2 -0.07 8.21 0.66
N THR A 3 -0.77 7.26 1.27
CA THR A 3 -0.35 6.57 2.49
C THR A 3 0.14 5.17 2.13
N LEU A 4 1.25 4.75 2.73
CA LEU A 4 1.86 3.46 2.47
C LEU A 4 1.51 2.44 3.56
N PHE A 5 1.28 1.20 3.13
CA PHE A 5 1.06 0.06 4.00
C PHE A 5 1.97 -1.08 3.58
N LYS A 6 2.47 -1.83 4.56
CA LYS A 6 3.14 -3.09 4.31
C LYS A 6 2.10 -4.21 4.35
N ILE A 7 2.10 -5.04 3.33
CA ILE A 7 1.36 -6.29 3.29
C ILE A 7 2.35 -7.41 3.59
N VAL A 8 2.10 -8.14 4.67
CA VAL A 8 2.92 -9.28 5.08
C VAL A 8 2.13 -10.55 4.84
N THR A 9 2.69 -11.44 4.03
CA THR A 9 2.18 -12.79 3.79
C THR A 9 3.10 -13.83 4.42
N VAL A 10 2.74 -15.11 4.31
CA VAL A 10 3.63 -16.21 4.74
C VAL A 10 4.85 -16.37 3.83
N LYS A 11 4.80 -15.84 2.61
CA LYS A 11 5.83 -16.01 1.60
C LYS A 11 6.76 -14.81 1.51
N ASP A 12 6.18 -13.61 1.61
CA ASP A 12 6.86 -12.36 1.31
C ASP A 12 6.17 -11.15 1.96
N GLU A 13 6.82 -10.00 1.82
CA GLU A 13 6.25 -8.71 2.14
C GLU A 13 6.35 -7.76 0.94
N ILE A 14 5.32 -6.94 0.77
CA ILE A 14 5.31 -5.87 -0.23
C ILE A 14 4.82 -4.57 0.39
N VAL A 15 5.24 -3.44 -0.16
CA VAL A 15 4.68 -2.13 0.18
C VAL A 15 3.64 -1.78 -0.86
N ILE A 16 2.47 -1.34 -0.42
CA ILE A 16 1.43 -0.77 -1.27
C ILE A 16 1.19 0.68 -0.89
N GLY A 17 0.67 1.47 -1.82
CA GLY A 17 0.21 2.82 -1.57
C GLY A 17 -1.25 2.97 -1.95
N LEU A 18 -1.98 3.74 -1.14
CA LEU A 18 -3.37 4.13 -1.39
C LEU A 18 -3.49 5.65 -1.24
N SER A 19 -4.16 6.29 -2.18
CA SER A 19 -4.57 7.69 -2.10
C SER A 19 -5.61 7.91 -0.98
N ASP A 20 -5.73 9.14 -0.50
CA ASP A 20 -6.79 9.52 0.45
C ASP A 20 -8.20 9.14 -0.05
N ALA A 21 -8.46 9.32 -1.35
CA ALA A 21 -9.76 9.01 -1.96
C ALA A 21 -10.04 7.49 -1.95
N GLU A 22 -9.04 6.67 -2.28
CA GLU A 22 -9.18 5.21 -2.19
C GLU A 22 -9.39 4.77 -0.75
N LEU A 23 -8.64 5.33 0.21
CA LEU A 23 -8.79 5.01 1.63
C LEU A 23 -10.18 5.40 2.17
N ASP A 24 -10.69 6.56 1.80
CA ASP A 24 -12.03 6.99 2.16
C ASP A 24 -13.07 6.01 1.58
N ALA A 25 -12.87 5.51 0.36
CA ALA A 25 -13.71 4.46 -0.24
C ALA A 25 -13.55 3.08 0.44
N LEU A 26 -12.49 2.86 1.22
CA LEU A 26 -12.34 1.67 2.10
C LEU A 26 -12.95 1.88 3.49
N GLY A 27 -13.45 3.08 3.81
CA GLY A 27 -14.08 3.41 5.08
C GLY A 27 -13.11 3.77 6.20
N GLY A 28 -11.88 4.18 5.86
CA GLY A 28 -10.91 4.71 6.83
C GLY A 28 -9.48 4.75 6.29
N ARG A 29 -8.64 5.57 6.92
CA ARG A 29 -7.26 5.85 6.48
C ARG A 29 -6.17 5.10 7.25
N ASP A 30 -6.53 4.10 8.03
CA ASP A 30 -5.62 3.30 8.84
C ASP A 30 -5.50 1.85 8.32
N ALA A 31 -4.49 1.14 8.83
CA ALA A 31 -4.23 -0.25 8.44
C ALA A 31 -5.40 -1.19 8.77
N GLY A 32 -6.16 -0.88 9.83
CA GLY A 32 -7.34 -1.65 10.22
C GLY A 32 -8.47 -1.51 9.19
N ALA A 33 -8.68 -0.32 8.62
CA ALA A 33 -9.65 -0.09 7.57
C ALA A 33 -9.31 -0.89 6.30
N VAL A 34 -8.03 -0.86 5.90
CA VAL A 34 -7.54 -1.65 4.76
C VAL A 34 -7.73 -3.15 5.01
N ALA A 35 -7.37 -3.66 6.19
CA ALA A 35 -7.55 -5.07 6.54
C ALA A 35 -9.03 -5.48 6.57
N ARG A 36 -9.91 -4.65 7.14
CA ARG A 36 -11.37 -4.88 7.13
C ARG A 36 -11.94 -4.91 5.72
N ALA A 37 -11.49 -3.99 4.86
CA ALA A 37 -11.93 -3.94 3.47
C ALA A 37 -11.49 -5.19 2.69
N LEU A 38 -10.24 -5.61 2.83
CA LEU A 38 -9.74 -6.83 2.20
C LEU A 38 -10.51 -8.07 2.68
N LYS A 39 -10.75 -8.20 4.00
CA LYS A 39 -11.56 -9.29 4.56
C LYS A 39 -13.00 -9.30 4.02
N THR A 40 -13.63 -8.13 3.90
CA THR A 40 -15.03 -8.01 3.46
C THR A 40 -15.19 -8.24 1.96
N ARG A 41 -14.26 -7.74 1.14
CA ARG A 41 -14.33 -7.78 -0.32
C ARG A 41 -13.72 -9.05 -0.92
N GLY A 42 -12.88 -9.76 -0.16
CA GLY A 42 -12.14 -10.94 -0.62
C GLY A 42 -10.87 -10.60 -1.40
N GLU A 43 -10.85 -9.46 -2.10
CA GLU A 43 -9.68 -8.96 -2.82
C GLU A 43 -9.60 -7.43 -2.84
N LEU A 44 -8.40 -6.91 -3.11
CA LEU A 44 -8.12 -5.49 -3.31
C LEU A 44 -7.03 -5.32 -4.37
N THR A 45 -7.25 -4.45 -5.35
CA THR A 45 -6.17 -4.00 -6.25
C THR A 45 -5.56 -2.72 -5.70
N ALA A 46 -4.23 -2.66 -5.61
CA ALA A 46 -3.50 -1.49 -5.14
C ALA A 46 -2.19 -1.29 -5.92
N TRP A 47 -1.63 -0.09 -5.89
CA TRP A 47 -0.28 0.14 -6.41
C TRP A 47 0.77 -0.43 -5.46
N GLN A 48 1.64 -1.29 -5.95
CA GLN A 48 2.89 -1.66 -5.28
C GLN A 48 3.87 -0.49 -5.35
N TYR A 49 4.54 -0.22 -4.24
CA TYR A 49 5.56 0.81 -4.09
C TYR A 49 6.94 0.20 -3.90
N ALA A 50 7.95 0.90 -4.40
CA ALA A 50 9.35 0.56 -4.20
C ALA A 50 10.21 1.82 -4.09
N VAL A 51 11.36 1.68 -3.45
CA VAL A 51 12.39 2.72 -3.45
C VAL A 51 13.01 2.78 -4.85
N ARG A 52 13.09 3.98 -5.41
CA ARG A 52 13.87 4.24 -6.63
C ARG A 52 14.70 5.51 -6.47
N LYS A 53 15.68 5.66 -7.36
CA LYS A 53 16.45 6.89 -7.51
C LYS A 53 15.72 7.83 -8.47
N ALA A 54 15.36 9.01 -7.99
CA ALA A 54 14.76 10.08 -8.79
C ALA A 54 15.78 10.63 -9.81
N ALA A 55 15.30 11.40 -10.79
CA ALA A 55 16.16 12.06 -11.77
C ALA A 55 17.16 13.05 -11.11
N THR A 56 16.80 13.63 -9.97
CA THR A 56 17.66 14.48 -9.14
C THR A 56 18.73 13.70 -8.37
N GLY A 57 18.64 12.37 -8.34
CA GLY A 57 19.56 11.48 -7.64
C GLY A 57 19.14 11.10 -6.21
N GLU A 58 18.09 11.72 -5.68
CA GLU A 58 17.52 11.40 -4.35
C GLU A 58 16.74 10.09 -4.38
N LEU A 59 16.59 9.45 -3.22
CA LEU A 59 15.75 8.27 -3.06
C LEU A 59 14.31 8.66 -2.73
N GLU A 60 13.36 8.02 -3.40
CA GLU A 60 11.92 8.23 -3.19
C GLU A 60 11.17 6.90 -3.18
N GLN A 61 10.02 6.87 -2.51
CA GLN A 61 9.04 5.81 -2.69
C GLN A 61 8.16 6.16 -3.90
N ALA A 62 8.10 5.27 -4.88
CA ALA A 62 7.33 5.50 -6.10
C ALA A 62 6.48 4.29 -6.48
N PRO A 63 5.33 4.51 -7.16
CA PRO A 63 4.54 3.43 -7.69
C PRO A 63 5.33 2.64 -8.73
N ARG A 64 5.26 1.31 -8.65
CA ARG A 64 5.94 0.38 -9.56
C ARG A 64 4.95 -0.28 -10.53
N GLN A 65 3.90 -0.90 -10.00
CA GLN A 65 2.88 -1.62 -10.76
C GLN A 65 1.63 -1.82 -9.89
N LYS A 66 0.46 -2.07 -10.49
CA LYS A 66 -0.73 -2.52 -9.74
C LYS A 66 -0.62 -4.01 -9.42
N VAL A 67 -1.06 -4.40 -8.23
CA VAL A 67 -1.08 -5.78 -7.75
C VAL A 67 -2.46 -6.11 -7.17
N GLY A 68 -2.91 -7.34 -7.37
CA GLY A 68 -4.08 -7.90 -6.68
C GLY A 68 -3.66 -8.53 -5.37
N LEU A 69 -4.33 -8.13 -4.29
CA LEU A 69 -4.22 -8.70 -2.95
C LEU A 69 -5.42 -9.60 -2.73
N LEU A 70 -5.19 -10.85 -2.36
CA LEU A 70 -6.24 -11.80 -2.00
C LEU A 70 -6.30 -11.93 -0.48
N ALA A 71 -7.51 -11.91 0.08
CA ALA A 71 -7.71 -12.12 1.49
C ALA A 71 -7.25 -13.53 1.90
N HIS A 72 -6.49 -13.59 2.99
CA HIS A 72 -6.03 -14.85 3.58
C HIS A 72 -5.85 -14.64 5.09
N GLU A 73 -6.15 -15.65 5.92
CA GLU A 73 -6.13 -15.52 7.39
C GLU A 73 -4.74 -15.15 7.95
N SER A 74 -3.68 -15.51 7.24
CA SER A 74 -2.30 -15.19 7.63
C SER A 74 -1.78 -13.85 7.07
N LEU A 75 -2.59 -13.11 6.31
CA LEU A 75 -2.20 -11.81 5.76
C LEU A 75 -2.34 -10.73 6.83
N ARG A 76 -1.29 -9.93 7.00
CA ARG A 76 -1.29 -8.77 7.90
C ARG A 76 -1.07 -7.48 7.12
N VAL A 77 -1.82 -6.44 7.49
CA VAL A 77 -1.64 -5.08 7.00
C VAL A 77 -1.02 -4.25 8.13
N GLU A 78 0.10 -3.60 7.84
CA GLU A 78 0.81 -2.73 8.78
C GLU A 78 0.99 -1.33 8.19
N PRO A 79 1.00 -0.26 9.00
CA PRO A 79 1.46 1.06 8.54
C PRO A 79 2.91 0.97 8.06
N TYR A 80 3.26 1.69 7.00
CA TYR A 80 4.64 1.77 6.51
C TYR A 80 5.16 3.22 6.56
N PRO A 81 5.67 3.68 7.72
CA PRO A 81 6.30 4.98 7.80
C PRO A 81 7.64 4.97 7.06
N THR A 82 7.95 6.05 6.38
CA THR A 82 9.20 6.19 5.63
C THR A 82 9.71 7.62 5.74
N PRO A 83 11.03 7.83 5.85
CA PRO A 83 11.62 9.18 5.77
C PRO A 83 11.72 9.69 4.33
N LEU A 84 11.48 8.83 3.33
CA LEU A 84 11.60 9.20 1.92
C LEU A 84 10.34 9.93 1.44
N ALA A 85 10.52 10.82 0.47
CA ALA A 85 9.38 11.40 -0.24
C ALA A 85 8.54 10.30 -0.89
N VAL A 86 7.22 10.39 -0.74
CA VAL A 86 6.26 9.45 -1.35
C VAL A 86 5.64 10.11 -2.57
N ARG A 87 5.82 9.50 -3.74
CA ARG A 87 5.23 9.96 -5.00
C ARG A 87 3.79 9.46 -5.13
N SER A 88 2.89 10.36 -5.52
CA SER A 88 1.52 10.02 -5.84
C SER A 88 1.43 9.06 -7.03
N HIS A 89 0.34 8.29 -7.07
CA HIS A 89 -0.11 7.52 -8.22
C HIS A 89 -1.47 8.02 -8.70
N ASP A 90 -1.88 7.54 -9.88
CA ASP A 90 -3.18 7.79 -10.51
C ASP A 90 -4.25 6.78 -10.08
#